data_AF-A0A348W0W7-F1
#
_entry.id   AF-A0A348W0W7-F1
#
_cell.length_a   1.000
_cell.length_b   1.000
_cell.length_c   1.000
_cell.angle_alpha   90.00
_cell.angle_beta   90.00
_cell.angle_gamma   90.00
#
_symmetry.space_group_name_H-M   'P 1'
#
loop_
_entity.id
_entity.type
_entity.pdbx_description
1 polymer ?
#
loop_
_entity_poly.entity_id
_entity_poly.type
_entity_poly.pdbx_seq_one_letter_code
_entity_poly.pdbx_strand_id
1 'polypeptide(L)'
;MFTMLIKLSENDKRVLIAICLIVLLIIVLVGYLSLLVRNVMRRQGKKVDFMMYDIMKARVIVDSKTFGKVARYKSNVYFLKKTWVPLLILAVFISALLIYGTIIDDIGLKYFAKSINTLSFGFVWPMGEFFGLHVPVDWPTITHYPDLSFEFGKYLSYVCLIGLTYGGIKFFICIQSLIARELRISSLKKTYFTKDLNKLSELQN
;
A
#
# COMPACT_ATOMS: atom_id res chain seq x y z
N MET A 1 15.94 48.42 4.39
CA MET A 1 14.50 48.05 4.35
C MET A 1 14.17 47.74 2.89
N PHE A 2 14.44 46.51 2.44
CA PHE A 2 14.17 46.07 1.07
C PHE A 2 12.73 45.54 1.01
N THR A 3 11.79 46.41 0.67
CA THR A 3 10.47 46.00 0.18
C THR A 3 10.67 45.48 -1.24
N MET A 4 11.03 44.20 -1.36
CA MET A 4 11.03 43.47 -2.62
C MET A 4 9.56 43.25 -3.00
N LEU A 5 8.95 44.28 -3.58
CA LEU A 5 7.59 44.23 -4.11
C LEU A 5 7.64 43.40 -5.39
N ILE A 6 7.57 42.08 -5.24
CA ILE A 6 7.48 41.17 -6.38
C ILE A 6 6.18 41.53 -7.10
N LYS A 7 6.34 42.19 -8.25
CA LYS A 7 5.24 42.60 -9.12
C LYS A 7 4.72 41.33 -9.80
N LEU A 8 3.91 40.55 -9.08
CA LEU A 8 3.31 39.32 -9.57
C LEU A 8 2.45 39.66 -10.80
N SER A 9 2.74 39.01 -11.93
CA SER A 9 1.86 39.04 -13.09
C SER A 9 0.50 38.45 -12.72
N GLU A 10 -0.57 38.87 -13.38
CA GLU A 10 -1.90 38.28 -13.16
C GLU A 10 -1.90 36.77 -13.44
N ASN A 11 -1.04 36.34 -14.38
CA ASN A 11 -0.85 34.92 -14.68
C ASN A 11 -0.21 34.16 -13.51
N ASP A 12 0.78 34.76 -12.83
CA ASP A 12 1.45 34.16 -11.68
C ASP A 12 0.48 33.94 -10.50
N LYS A 13 -0.45 34.88 -10.30
CA LYS A 13 -1.52 34.73 -9.30
C LYS A 13 -2.45 33.56 -9.62
N ARG A 14 -2.82 33.40 -10.90
CA ARG A 14 -3.69 32.29 -11.34
C ARG A 14 -3.00 30.94 -11.17
N VAL A 15 -1.72 30.85 -11.50
CA VAL A 15 -0.91 29.62 -11.31
C VAL A 15 -0.76 29.28 -9.82
N LEU A 16 -0.49 30.28 -8.96
CA LEU A 16 -0.39 30.06 -7.52
C LEU A 16 -1.70 29.53 -6.92
N ILE A 17 -2.84 30.07 -7.36
CA ILE A 17 -4.17 29.59 -6.96
C ILE A 17 -4.37 28.14 -7.43
N ALA A 18 -3.98 27.80 -8.66
CA ALA A 18 -4.10 26.44 -9.18
C ALA A 18 -3.25 25.43 -8.38
N ILE A 19 -2.00 25.77 -8.06
CA ILE A 19 -1.13 24.92 -7.23
C ILE A 19 -1.72 24.73 -5.83
N CYS A 20 -2.21 25.80 -5.20
CA CYS A 20 -2.86 25.73 -3.89
C CYS A 20 -4.09 24.80 -3.91
N LEU A 21 -4.90 24.87 -4.97
CA LEU A 21 -6.06 24.00 -5.16
C LEU A 21 -5.65 22.53 -5.32
N ILE A 22 -4.60 22.24 -6.10
CA ILE A 22 -4.05 20.89 -6.25
C ILE A 22 -3.57 20.34 -4.90
N VAL A 23 -2.87 21.14 -4.10
CA VAL A 23 -2.40 20.73 -2.77
C VAL A 23 -3.58 20.43 -1.85
N LEU A 24 -4.60 21.28 -1.83
CA LEU A 24 -5.82 21.05 -1.04
C LEU A 24 -6.51 19.74 -1.47
N LEU A 25 -6.61 19.50 -2.78
CA LEU A 25 -7.19 18.28 -3.32
C LEU A 25 -6.40 17.02 -2.91
N ILE A 26 -5.06 17.08 -2.92
CA ILE A 26 -4.21 15.99 -2.42
C ILE A 26 -4.47 15.71 -0.94
N ILE A 27 -4.55 16.75 -0.10
CA ILE A 27 -4.84 16.61 1.33
C ILE A 27 -6.20 15.92 1.56
N VAL A 28 -7.23 16.34 0.81
CA VAL A 28 -8.57 15.74 0.88
C VAL A 28 -8.54 14.27 0.47
N LEU A 29 -7.85 13.94 -0.62
CA LEU A 29 -7.69 12.55 -1.09
C LEU A 29 -6.97 11.67 -0.06
N VAL A 30 -5.89 12.16 0.55
CA VAL A 30 -5.17 11.45 1.62
C VAL A 30 -6.09 11.23 2.84
N GLY A 31 -6.91 12.23 3.19
CA GLY A 31 -7.93 12.13 4.22
C GLY A 31 -8.90 10.96 3.97
N TYR A 32 -9.50 10.91 2.78
CA TYR A 32 -10.40 9.82 2.39
C TYR A 32 -9.71 8.45 2.37
N LEU A 33 -8.48 8.39 1.84
CA LEU A 33 -7.71 7.14 1.79
C LEU A 33 -7.44 6.60 3.21
N SER A 34 -7.10 7.48 4.14
CA SER A 34 -6.86 7.10 5.54
C SER A 34 -8.11 6.52 6.22
N LEU A 35 -9.30 7.09 5.94
CA LEU A 35 -10.58 6.57 6.43
C LEU A 35 -10.90 5.19 5.85
N LEU A 36 -10.66 5.00 4.56
CA LEU A 36 -10.84 3.72 3.88
C LEU A 36 -9.94 2.65 4.51
N VAL A 37 -8.65 2.95 4.66
CA VAL A 37 -7.67 2.04 5.29
C VAL A 37 -8.11 1.68 6.70
N ARG A 38 -8.55 2.66 7.51
CA ARG A 38 -9.04 2.42 8.88
C ARG A 38 -10.26 1.51 8.90
N ASN A 39 -11.21 1.70 8.00
CA ASN A 39 -12.41 0.85 7.90
C ASN A 39 -12.06 -0.58 7.48
N VAL A 40 -11.14 -0.74 6.53
CA VAL A 40 -10.65 -2.06 6.12
C VAL A 40 -9.92 -2.76 7.28
N MET A 41 -9.04 -2.06 8.00
CA MET A 41 -8.36 -2.61 9.18
C MET A 41 -9.34 -3.03 10.26
N ARG A 42 -10.37 -2.23 10.56
CA ARG A 42 -11.42 -2.62 11.52
C ARG A 42 -12.11 -3.93 11.13
N ARG A 43 -12.46 -4.11 9.85
CA ARG A 43 -13.07 -5.35 9.35
C ARG A 43 -12.11 -6.53 9.43
N GLN A 44 -10.84 -6.34 9.06
CA GLN A 44 -9.81 -7.37 9.13
C GLN A 44 -9.51 -7.79 10.59
N GLY A 45 -9.51 -6.84 11.52
CA GLY A 45 -9.29 -7.08 12.95
C GLY A 45 -10.37 -7.96 13.58
N LYS A 46 -11.64 -7.80 13.20
CA LYS A 46 -12.78 -8.61 13.70
C LYS A 46 -12.60 -10.12 13.47
N LYS A 47 -11.73 -10.54 12.54
CA LYS A 47 -11.43 -11.96 12.33
C LYS A 47 -10.84 -12.63 13.59
N VAL A 48 -10.13 -11.87 14.44
CA VAL A 48 -9.61 -12.36 15.73
C VAL A 48 -10.73 -12.76 16.67
N ASP A 49 -11.82 -12.00 16.69
CA ASP A 49 -12.96 -12.24 17.58
C ASP A 49 -13.53 -13.64 17.33
N PHE A 50 -13.73 -14.01 16.06
CA PHE A 50 -14.15 -15.36 15.66
C PHE A 50 -13.11 -16.43 16.03
N MET A 51 -11.83 -16.13 15.87
CA MET A 51 -10.77 -17.08 16.22
C MET A 51 -10.70 -17.36 17.72
N MET A 52 -11.03 -16.38 18.57
CA MET A 52 -10.93 -16.51 20.02
C MET A 52 -12.27 -16.85 20.70
N TYR A 53 -13.39 -16.80 19.97
CA TYR A 53 -14.73 -16.99 20.51
C TYR A 53 -14.89 -18.30 21.30
N ASP A 54 -14.57 -19.45 20.70
CA ASP A 54 -14.74 -20.76 21.36
C ASP A 54 -13.86 -20.91 22.60
N ILE A 55 -12.64 -20.39 22.53
CA ILE A 55 -11.64 -20.45 23.62
C ILE A 55 -12.09 -19.59 24.80
N MET A 56 -12.64 -18.40 24.50
CA MET A 56 -13.23 -17.52 25.51
C MET A 56 -14.50 -18.10 26.11
N LYS A 57 -15.38 -18.69 25.30
CA LYS A 57 -16.63 -19.32 25.73
C LYS A 57 -16.39 -20.50 26.67
N ALA A 58 -15.37 -21.31 26.38
CA ALA A 58 -14.96 -22.44 27.23
C ALA A 58 -14.29 -22.01 28.55
N ARG A 59 -14.09 -20.70 28.80
CA ARG A 59 -13.42 -20.12 29.99
C ARG A 59 -12.03 -20.71 30.29
N VAL A 60 -11.35 -21.24 29.27
CA VAL A 60 -10.01 -21.84 29.42
C VAL A 60 -8.95 -20.78 29.72
N ILE A 61 -9.17 -19.53 29.29
CA ILE A 61 -8.23 -18.43 29.49
C ILE A 61 -8.79 -17.44 30.51
N VAL A 62 -8.13 -17.39 31.68
CA VAL A 62 -8.49 -16.50 32.80
C VAL A 62 -7.56 -15.28 32.87
N ASP A 63 -6.36 -15.37 32.28
CA ASP A 63 -5.35 -14.30 32.34
C ASP A 63 -5.15 -13.55 31.02
N SER A 64 -4.88 -12.25 31.17
CA SER A 64 -4.62 -11.29 30.11
C SER A 64 -3.36 -11.60 29.30
N LYS A 65 -2.29 -12.12 29.93
CA LYS A 65 -1.05 -12.48 29.23
C LYS A 65 -1.26 -13.74 28.38
N THR A 66 -1.94 -14.74 28.94
CA THR A 66 -2.26 -15.98 28.23
C THR A 66 -3.15 -15.74 27.03
N PHE A 67 -4.17 -14.87 27.17
CA PHE A 67 -5.01 -14.44 26.04
C PHE A 67 -4.18 -13.85 24.89
N GLY A 68 -3.31 -12.88 25.21
CA GLY A 68 -2.45 -12.23 24.22
C GLY A 68 -1.55 -13.22 23.49
N LYS A 69 -0.92 -14.15 24.21
CA LYS A 69 -0.02 -15.16 23.62
C LYS A 69 -0.76 -16.07 22.64
N VAL A 70 -1.91 -16.60 23.04
CA VAL A 70 -2.72 -17.52 22.21
C VAL A 70 -3.30 -16.79 20.98
N ALA A 71 -3.84 -15.59 21.17
CA ALA A 71 -4.44 -14.82 20.08
C ALA A 71 -3.38 -14.42 19.02
N ARG A 72 -2.18 -14.00 19.47
CA ARG A 72 -1.06 -13.70 18.56
C ARG A 72 -0.59 -14.94 17.81
N TYR A 73 -0.43 -16.06 18.50
CA TYR A 73 -0.06 -17.32 17.86
C TYR A 73 -1.05 -17.71 16.76
N LYS A 74 -2.36 -17.71 17.06
CA LYS A 74 -3.40 -18.06 16.09
C LYS A 74 -3.46 -17.05 14.92
N SER A 75 -3.26 -15.77 15.20
CA SER A 75 -3.16 -14.71 14.19
C SER A 75 -1.96 -14.89 13.25
N ASN A 76 -0.80 -15.29 13.78
CA ASN A 76 0.41 -15.54 13.00
C ASN A 76 0.30 -16.82 12.16
N VAL A 77 -0.26 -17.90 12.72
CA VAL A 77 -0.54 -19.12 11.95
C VAL A 77 -1.49 -18.85 10.80
N TYR A 78 -2.55 -18.07 11.03
CA TYR A 78 -3.47 -17.66 9.97
C TYR A 78 -2.78 -16.78 8.93
N PHE A 79 -1.91 -15.85 9.34
CA PHE A 79 -1.10 -15.03 8.44
C PHE A 79 -0.23 -15.92 7.53
N LEU A 80 0.57 -16.81 8.10
CA LEU A 80 1.45 -17.70 7.33
C LEU A 80 0.68 -18.51 6.28
N LYS A 81 -0.46 -19.09 6.66
CA LYS A 81 -1.32 -19.83 5.71
C LYS A 81 -1.84 -18.96 4.56
N LYS A 82 -2.20 -17.71 4.82
CA LYS A 82 -2.69 -16.77 3.80
C LYS A 82 -1.57 -16.18 2.94
N THR A 83 -0.40 -15.97 3.53
CA THR A 83 0.74 -15.30 2.92
C THR A 83 1.53 -16.22 1.98
N TRP A 84 1.43 -17.54 2.14
CA TRP A 84 2.15 -18.48 1.28
C TRP A 84 1.82 -18.32 -0.21
N VAL A 85 0.54 -18.10 -0.55
CA VAL A 85 0.08 -17.93 -1.94
C VAL A 85 0.71 -16.70 -2.62
N PRO A 86 0.59 -15.47 -2.08
CA PRO A 86 1.23 -14.31 -2.70
C PRO A 86 2.76 -14.41 -2.71
N LEU A 87 3.37 -15.07 -1.72
CA LEU A 87 4.82 -15.28 -1.68
C LEU A 87 5.28 -16.24 -2.80
N LEU A 88 4.54 -17.32 -3.05
CA LEU A 88 4.81 -18.25 -4.15
C LEU A 88 4.70 -17.54 -5.50
N ILE A 89 3.65 -16.74 -5.70
CA ILE A 89 3.48 -15.93 -6.91
C ILE A 89 4.70 -15.02 -7.13
N LEU A 90 5.12 -14.29 -6.09
CA LEU A 90 6.31 -13.43 -6.16
C LEU A 90 7.56 -14.25 -6.50
N ALA A 91 7.77 -15.39 -5.84
CA ALA A 91 8.93 -16.23 -6.09
C ALA A 91 9.00 -16.76 -7.54
N VAL A 92 7.86 -17.18 -8.10
CA VAL A 92 7.77 -17.66 -9.49
C VAL A 92 8.13 -16.55 -10.49
N PHE A 93 7.57 -15.35 -10.33
CA PHE A 93 7.85 -14.26 -11.27
C PHE A 93 9.25 -13.65 -11.08
N ILE A 94 9.76 -13.58 -9.84
CA ILE A 94 11.14 -13.15 -9.58
C ILE A 94 12.11 -14.16 -10.20
N SER A 95 11.91 -15.46 -9.99
CA SER A 95 12.78 -16.48 -10.58
C SER A 95 12.73 -16.47 -12.11
N ALA A 96 11.55 -16.30 -12.72
CA ALA A 96 11.42 -16.16 -14.18
C ALA A 96 12.24 -14.97 -14.72
N LEU A 97 12.22 -13.81 -14.06
CA LEU A 97 13.02 -12.65 -14.44
C LEU A 97 14.52 -12.90 -14.28
N LEU A 98 14.94 -13.53 -13.20
CA LEU A 98 16.35 -13.82 -12.96
C LEU A 98 16.89 -14.83 -13.98
N ILE A 99 16.16 -15.91 -14.25
CA ILE A 99 16.54 -16.92 -15.25
C ILE A 99 16.69 -16.27 -16.63
N TYR A 100 15.71 -15.47 -17.05
CA TYR A 100 15.77 -14.80 -18.34
C TYR A 100 16.91 -13.77 -18.42
N GLY A 101 17.16 -13.03 -17.33
CA GLY A 101 18.29 -12.10 -17.22
C GLY A 101 19.64 -12.81 -17.35
N THR A 102 19.79 -14.00 -16.76
CA THR A 102 21.01 -14.80 -16.91
C THR A 102 21.22 -15.33 -18.33
N ILE A 103 20.15 -15.60 -19.09
CA ILE A 103 20.25 -16.08 -20.48
C ILE A 103 20.75 -14.97 -21.42
N ILE A 104 20.39 -13.71 -21.13
CA ILE A 104 20.73 -12.53 -21.96
C ILE A 104 22.02 -11.84 -21.48
N ASP A 105 22.66 -12.39 -20.44
CA ASP A 105 23.83 -11.79 -19.79
C ASP A 105 23.56 -10.36 -19.26
N ASP A 106 22.31 -10.09 -18.89
CA ASP A 106 21.88 -8.84 -18.27
C ASP A 106 21.29 -9.09 -16.88
N ILE A 107 22.21 -9.33 -15.94
CA ILE A 107 21.92 -9.52 -14.51
C ILE A 107 21.32 -8.24 -13.89
N GLY A 108 21.59 -7.07 -14.50
CA GLY A 108 21.13 -5.77 -14.01
C GLY A 108 19.64 -5.48 -14.25
N LEU A 109 18.90 -6.41 -14.88
CA LEU A 109 17.49 -6.23 -15.25
C LEU A 109 17.25 -4.98 -16.12
N LYS A 110 18.27 -4.48 -16.85
CA LYS A 110 18.09 -3.33 -17.73
C LYS A 110 17.14 -3.67 -18.87
N TYR A 111 17.17 -4.92 -19.33
CA TYR A 111 16.25 -5.47 -20.30
C TYR A 111 14.80 -5.37 -19.83
N PHE A 112 14.52 -5.55 -18.54
CA PHE A 112 13.17 -5.51 -17.98
C PHE A 112 12.60 -4.09 -18.05
N ALA A 113 13.40 -3.11 -17.62
CA ALA A 113 13.03 -1.70 -17.69
C ALA A 113 12.84 -1.23 -19.14
N LYS A 114 13.76 -1.62 -20.04
CA LYS A 114 13.66 -1.31 -21.48
C LYS A 114 12.42 -1.96 -22.11
N SER A 115 12.17 -3.23 -21.80
CA SER A 115 11.04 -4.01 -22.31
C SER A 115 9.68 -3.44 -21.89
N ILE A 116 9.57 -2.98 -20.65
CA ILE A 116 8.36 -2.28 -20.18
C ILE A 116 8.22 -0.94 -20.90
N ASN A 117 9.30 -0.18 -21.03
CA ASN A 117 9.27 1.12 -21.69
C ASN A 117 8.82 0.98 -23.15
N THR A 118 9.33 -0.01 -23.88
CA THR A 118 8.97 -0.26 -25.29
C THR A 118 7.50 -0.63 -25.52
N LEU A 119 6.83 -1.23 -24.52
CA LEU A 119 5.41 -1.57 -24.57
C LEU A 119 4.52 -0.47 -23.99
N SER A 120 5.10 0.58 -23.43
CA SER A 120 4.39 1.69 -22.81
C SER A 120 4.35 2.91 -23.74
N PHE A 121 3.46 3.86 -23.43
CA PHE A 121 3.47 5.16 -24.10
C PHE A 121 4.54 6.05 -23.46
N GLY A 122 5.42 6.59 -24.30
CA GLY A 122 6.34 7.65 -23.89
C GLY A 122 5.65 9.00 -23.90
N PHE A 123 5.63 9.67 -22.74
CA PHE A 123 5.11 11.03 -22.60
C PHE A 123 6.23 11.98 -22.23
N VAL A 124 6.31 13.12 -22.90
CA VAL A 124 7.17 14.23 -22.49
C VAL A 124 6.31 15.46 -22.23
N TRP A 125 6.39 15.96 -21.01
CA TRP A 125 5.72 17.19 -20.61
C TRP A 125 6.58 18.39 -20.98
N PRO A 126 6.05 19.36 -21.75
CA PRO A 126 6.77 20.60 -21.98
C PRO A 126 6.84 21.39 -20.66
N MET A 127 8.06 21.56 -20.16
CA MET A 127 8.35 22.28 -18.93
C MET A 127 8.69 23.75 -19.24
N GLY A 128 8.16 24.66 -18.43
CA GLY A 128 8.51 26.08 -18.43
C GLY A 128 8.94 26.52 -17.04
N GLU A 129 9.73 27.58 -16.97
CA GLU A 129 10.21 28.12 -15.70
C GLU A 129 9.23 29.14 -15.13
N PHE A 130 8.71 28.87 -13.93
CA PHE A 130 7.88 29.79 -13.16
C PHE A 130 8.41 29.84 -11.72
N PHE A 131 8.75 31.03 -11.21
CA PHE A 131 9.38 31.20 -9.89
C PHE A 131 10.64 30.34 -9.65
N GLY A 132 11.44 30.09 -10.70
CA GLY A 132 12.61 29.19 -10.62
C GLY A 132 12.27 27.70 -10.49
N LEU A 133 11.00 27.34 -10.59
CA LEU A 133 10.51 25.97 -10.63
C LEU A 133 10.12 25.59 -12.05
N HIS A 134 10.51 24.39 -12.48
CA HIS A 134 10.12 23.84 -13.77
C HIS A 134 8.73 23.20 -13.64
N VAL A 135 7.71 23.85 -14.21
CA VAL A 135 6.30 23.43 -14.12
C VAL A 135 5.81 23.02 -15.51
N PRO A 136 5.00 21.95 -15.65
CA PRO A 136 4.38 21.59 -16.92
C PRO A 136 3.43 22.69 -17.39
N VAL A 137 3.63 23.16 -18.62
CA VAL A 137 2.89 24.31 -19.20
C VAL A 137 1.75 23.87 -20.10
N ASP A 138 1.88 22.68 -20.70
CA ASP A 138 0.92 22.15 -21.66
C ASP A 138 0.77 20.63 -21.52
N TRP A 139 -0.19 20.06 -22.23
CA TRP A 139 -0.44 18.62 -22.31
C TRP A 139 0.79 17.88 -22.88
N PRO A 140 1.10 16.65 -22.41
CA PRO A 140 2.30 15.96 -22.83
C PRO A 140 2.20 15.55 -24.30
N THR A 141 3.33 15.67 -25.00
CA THR A 141 3.46 15.13 -26.34
C THR A 141 3.91 13.67 -26.28
N ILE A 142 3.39 12.86 -27.20
CA ILE A 142 3.72 11.44 -27.31
C ILE A 142 5.08 11.34 -28.01
N THR A 143 6.08 10.74 -27.35
CA THR A 143 7.42 10.54 -27.92
C THR A 143 7.56 9.24 -28.68
N HIS A 144 6.91 8.17 -28.20
CA HIS A 144 6.87 6.90 -28.90
C HIS A 144 5.58 6.15 -28.62
N TYR A 145 5.16 5.38 -29.62
CA TYR A 145 4.04 4.46 -29.56
C TYR A 145 4.53 3.07 -29.12
N PRO A 146 3.65 2.25 -28.51
CA PRO A 146 4.01 0.91 -28.08
C PRO A 146 4.39 0.04 -29.30
N ASP A 147 5.58 -0.56 -29.22
CA ASP A 147 6.03 -1.53 -30.22
C ASP A 147 5.42 -2.90 -29.94
N LEU A 148 4.41 -3.26 -30.72
CA LEU A 148 3.66 -4.52 -30.60
C LEU A 148 4.34 -5.71 -31.30
N SER A 149 5.57 -5.54 -31.82
CA SER A 149 6.33 -6.64 -32.40
C SER A 149 6.48 -7.81 -31.41
N PHE A 150 6.40 -9.03 -31.95
CA PHE A 150 6.48 -10.24 -31.13
C PHE A 150 7.92 -10.52 -30.70
N GLU A 151 8.28 -10.04 -29.52
CA GLU A 151 9.56 -10.32 -28.87
C GLU A 151 9.31 -10.93 -27.49
N PHE A 152 9.74 -12.18 -27.28
CA PHE A 152 9.43 -12.95 -26.08
C PHE A 152 9.78 -12.20 -24.78
N GLY A 153 10.94 -11.51 -24.75
CA GLY A 153 11.38 -10.73 -23.60
C GLY A 153 10.45 -9.58 -23.21
N LYS A 154 9.83 -8.93 -24.20
CA LYS A 154 8.88 -7.82 -23.97
C LYS A 154 7.64 -8.32 -23.22
N TYR A 155 7.03 -9.39 -23.74
CA TYR A 155 5.83 -9.97 -23.15
C TYR A 155 6.10 -10.66 -21.81
N LEU A 156 7.23 -11.36 -21.67
CA LEU A 156 7.64 -11.94 -20.39
C LEU A 156 7.78 -10.85 -19.31
N SER A 157 8.44 -9.74 -19.63
CA SER A 157 8.61 -8.61 -18.70
C SER A 157 7.27 -8.03 -18.26
N TYR A 158 6.31 -7.90 -19.18
CA TYR A 158 4.99 -7.37 -18.86
C TYR A 158 4.15 -8.33 -17.99
N VAL A 159 4.18 -9.62 -18.31
CA VAL A 159 3.52 -10.65 -17.50
C VAL A 159 4.14 -10.71 -16.09
N CYS A 160 5.46 -10.63 -15.99
CA CYS A 160 6.15 -10.56 -14.70
C CYS A 160 5.77 -9.28 -13.95
N LEU A 161 5.66 -8.12 -14.60
CA LEU A 161 5.22 -6.88 -13.97
C LEU A 161 3.83 -7.03 -13.34
N ILE A 162 2.86 -7.58 -14.08
CA ILE A 162 1.51 -7.83 -13.58
C ILE A 162 1.52 -8.85 -12.44
N GLY A 163 2.26 -9.95 -12.59
CA GLY A 163 2.37 -10.99 -11.58
C GLY A 163 2.99 -10.48 -10.27
N LEU A 164 4.07 -9.71 -10.37
CA LEU A 164 4.78 -9.12 -9.23
C LEU A 164 3.95 -8.04 -8.53
N THR A 165 3.30 -7.17 -9.30
CA THR A 165 2.42 -6.13 -8.72
C THR A 165 1.23 -6.78 -8.00
N TYR A 166 0.58 -7.77 -8.61
CA TYR A 166 -0.51 -8.51 -7.97
C TYR A 166 -0.06 -9.23 -6.69
N GLY A 167 1.03 -9.99 -6.76
CA GLY A 167 1.62 -10.70 -5.62
C GLY A 167 2.00 -9.74 -4.50
N GLY A 168 2.65 -8.62 -4.84
CA GLY A 168 3.03 -7.56 -3.91
C GLY A 168 1.82 -6.94 -3.22
N ILE A 169 0.81 -6.49 -3.98
CA ILE A 169 -0.41 -5.89 -3.40
C ILE A 169 -1.10 -6.89 -2.45
N LYS A 170 -1.26 -8.15 -2.84
CA LYS A 170 -1.87 -9.18 -1.98
C LYS A 170 -1.05 -9.42 -0.72
N PHE A 171 0.28 -9.43 -0.82
CA PHE A 171 1.18 -9.55 0.32
C PHE A 171 1.04 -8.36 1.29
N PHE A 172 1.03 -7.13 0.77
CA PHE A 172 0.81 -5.92 1.58
C PHE A 172 -0.54 -5.95 2.30
N ILE A 173 -1.62 -6.39 1.63
CA ILE A 173 -2.94 -6.55 2.28
C ILE A 173 -2.87 -7.58 3.43
N CYS A 174 -2.11 -8.66 3.28
CA CYS A 174 -1.93 -9.66 4.33
C CYS A 174 -1.18 -9.08 5.55
N ILE A 175 -0.15 -8.27 5.32
CA ILE A 175 0.59 -7.57 6.39
C ILE A 175 -0.32 -6.57 7.10
N GLN A 176 -1.04 -5.74 6.35
CA GLN A 176 -2.00 -4.79 6.93
C GLN A 176 -3.03 -5.52 7.80
N SER A 177 -3.49 -6.69 7.36
CA SER A 177 -4.40 -7.53 8.12
C SER A 177 -3.77 -8.07 9.40
N LEU A 178 -2.49 -8.44 9.40
CA LEU A 178 -1.79 -8.85 10.61
C LEU A 178 -1.72 -7.70 11.64
N ILE A 179 -1.33 -6.50 11.20
CA ILE A 179 -1.26 -5.31 12.06
C ILE A 179 -2.65 -5.00 12.64
N ALA A 180 -3.70 -5.04 11.81
CA ALA A 180 -5.06 -4.82 12.27
C ALA A 180 -5.52 -5.81 13.35
N ARG A 181 -5.11 -7.08 13.22
CA ARG A 181 -5.39 -8.11 14.22
C ARG A 181 -4.62 -7.87 15.52
N GLU A 182 -3.36 -7.47 15.48
CA GLU A 182 -2.58 -7.11 16.68
C GLU A 182 -3.21 -5.94 17.45
N LEU A 183 -3.64 -4.89 16.74
CA LEU A 183 -4.34 -3.76 17.34
C LEU A 183 -5.66 -4.21 18.01
N ARG A 184 -6.41 -5.12 17.35
CA ARG A 184 -7.64 -5.69 17.93
C ARG A 184 -7.35 -6.53 19.17
N ILE A 185 -6.31 -7.37 19.16
CA ILE A 185 -5.90 -8.18 20.33
C ILE A 185 -5.58 -7.27 21.52
N SER A 186 -4.82 -6.19 21.29
CA SER A 186 -4.51 -5.21 22.33
C SER A 186 -5.77 -4.54 22.89
N SER A 187 -6.72 -4.18 22.02
CA SER A 187 -8.03 -3.65 22.43
C SER A 187 -8.83 -4.66 23.26
N LEU A 188 -8.95 -5.92 22.81
CA LEU A 188 -9.70 -6.97 23.51
C LEU A 188 -9.10 -7.27 24.89
N LYS A 189 -7.76 -7.29 24.98
CA LYS A 189 -7.03 -7.48 26.23
C LYS A 189 -7.46 -6.44 27.28
N LYS A 190 -7.57 -5.17 26.88
CA LYS A 190 -8.07 -4.09 27.73
C LYS A 190 -9.57 -4.22 28.02
N THR A 191 -10.39 -4.65 27.06
CA THR A 191 -11.83 -4.74 27.29
C THR A 191 -12.21 -5.84 28.28
N TYR A 192 -11.62 -7.03 28.19
CA TYR A 192 -12.02 -8.22 28.96
C TYR A 192 -11.24 -8.46 30.25
N PHE A 193 -9.99 -7.96 30.36
CA PHE A 193 -9.12 -8.28 31.49
C PHE A 193 -8.70 -7.06 32.32
N THR A 194 -9.21 -5.86 32.00
CA THR A 194 -9.02 -4.72 32.89
C THR A 194 -9.93 -4.90 34.09
N LYS A 195 -9.34 -5.05 35.28
CA LYS A 195 -10.03 -5.05 36.56
C LYS A 195 -10.45 -3.63 36.89
N ASP A 196 -11.52 -3.17 36.26
CA ASP A 196 -12.09 -1.84 36.49
C ASP A 196 -13.32 -1.97 37.38
N LEU A 197 -13.28 -1.39 38.58
CA LEU A 197 -14.37 -1.47 39.57
C LEU A 197 -15.68 -0.89 39.02
N ASN A 198 -15.59 0.14 38.16
CA ASN A 198 -16.76 0.77 37.53
C ASN A 198 -17.49 -0.12 36.53
N LYS A 199 -16.81 -1.11 35.92
CA LYS A 199 -17.43 -2.09 35.02
C LYS A 199 -18.11 -3.23 35.77
N LEU A 200 -17.69 -3.49 37.01
CA LEU A 200 -18.33 -4.49 37.87
C LEU A 200 -19.71 -4.02 38.34
N SER A 201 -19.85 -2.72 38.66
CA SER A 201 -21.15 -2.12 39.02
C SER A 201 -22.15 -2.08 37.87
N GLU A 202 -21.70 -1.94 36.61
CA GLU A 202 -22.60 -1.98 35.43
C GLU A 202 -23.11 -3.38 35.09
N LEU A 203 -22.44 -4.44 35.56
CA LEU A 203 -22.87 -5.84 35.36
C LEU A 203 -23.80 -6.36 36.47
N GLN A 204 -23.95 -5.59 37.56
CA GLN A 204 -24.80 -5.94 38.72
C GLN A 204 -26.14 -5.19 38.74
N ASN A 205 -26.36 -4.23 37.82
CA ASN A 205 -27.64 -3.59 37.55
C ASN A 205 -28.28 -4.20 36.29
#